data_AF-A0A5C6ZDI0-F1
#
_entry.id   AF-A0A5C6ZDI0-F1
#
_cell.length_a   1.000
_cell.length_b   1.000
_cell.length_c   1.000
_cell.angle_alpha   90.00
_cell.angle_beta   90.00
_cell.angle_gamma   90.00
#
_symmetry.space_group_name_H-M   'P 1'
#
loop_
_entity.id
_entity.type
_entity.pdbx_description
1 polymer ?
#
loop_
_entity_poly.entity_id
_entity_poly.type
_entity_poly.pdbx_seq_one_letter_code
_entity_poly.pdbx_strand_id
1 'polypeptide(L)'
;MKTIIAIKNSGNKGKTEIARKLANLLVEVHSDFKPIYPIPFNILKETDFSIVLKIDEKIVGIESQGDPGTNLKTRLETLILEYNCDLIICTCRSRGETVRSISAIANLHKFQTIWDSTYESKICHEEINKLKAEHLYDLMKKLKLT
;
A
#
# COMPACT_ATOMS: atom_id res chain seq x y z
N MET A 1 -1.67 2.83 17.01
CA MET A 1 -1.80 3.99 16.11
C MET A 1 -2.00 3.45 14.71
N LYS A 2 -3.04 3.89 14.00
CA LYS A 2 -3.33 3.43 12.63
C LYS A 2 -2.57 4.29 11.62
N THR A 3 -2.06 3.67 10.55
CA THR A 3 -1.12 4.33 9.62
C THR A 3 -1.48 4.06 8.16
N ILE A 4 -1.42 5.09 7.32
CA ILE A 4 -1.42 4.97 5.86
C ILE A 4 -0.01 5.28 5.35
N ILE A 5 0.61 4.37 4.61
CA ILE A 5 1.81 4.61 3.83
C ILE A 5 1.39 4.87 2.38
N ALA A 6 1.50 6.12 1.93
CA ALA A 6 1.08 6.54 0.60
C ALA A 6 2.29 6.71 -0.32
N ILE A 7 2.42 5.82 -1.32
CA ILE A 7 3.47 5.85 -2.34
C ILE A 7 3.02 6.78 -3.48
N LYS A 8 3.57 8.00 -3.54
CA LYS A 8 3.20 9.03 -4.49
C LYS A 8 4.22 9.16 -5.63
N ASN A 9 3.75 9.21 -6.86
CA ASN A 9 4.51 9.68 -8.03
C ASN A 9 3.57 9.90 -9.23
N SER A 10 4.09 10.53 -10.28
CA SER A 10 3.50 10.54 -11.62
C SER A 10 3.20 9.12 -12.16
N GLY A 11 2.47 9.07 -13.29
CA GLY A 11 2.12 7.80 -13.95
C GLY A 11 3.36 7.07 -14.46
N ASN A 12 3.29 5.74 -14.54
CA ASN A 12 4.36 4.88 -15.07
C ASN A 12 5.71 5.04 -14.36
N LYS A 13 5.70 5.19 -13.03
CA LYS A 13 6.90 5.31 -12.19
C LYS A 13 7.14 4.13 -11.25
N GLY A 14 6.49 2.99 -11.48
CA GLY A 14 6.71 1.77 -10.70
C GLY A 14 5.92 1.65 -9.39
N LYS A 15 4.94 2.53 -9.12
CA LYS A 15 4.17 2.51 -7.86
C LYS A 15 3.48 1.17 -7.58
N THR A 16 2.70 0.68 -8.55
CA THR A 16 2.00 -0.61 -8.47
C THR A 16 2.99 -1.76 -8.31
N GLU A 17 4.15 -1.67 -8.98
CA GLU A 17 5.19 -2.69 -8.89
C GLU A 17 5.86 -2.72 -7.52
N ILE A 18 6.14 -1.57 -6.91
CA ILE A 18 6.66 -1.49 -5.54
C ILE A 18 5.63 -2.07 -4.56
N ALA A 19 4.35 -1.71 -4.68
CA ALA A 19 3.29 -2.26 -3.83
C ALA A 19 3.19 -3.79 -3.95
N ARG A 20 3.33 -4.32 -5.17
CA ARG A 20 3.36 -5.76 -5.44
C ARG A 20 4.56 -6.44 -4.82
N LYS A 21 5.76 -5.89 -5.02
CA LYS A 21 6.99 -6.44 -4.42
C LYS A 21 6.94 -6.42 -2.90
N LEU A 22 6.38 -5.36 -2.31
CA LEU A 22 6.14 -5.30 -0.86
C LEU A 22 5.13 -6.36 -0.42
N ALA A 23 4.02 -6.54 -1.14
CA ALA A 23 3.04 -7.57 -0.84
C ALA A 23 3.66 -8.99 -0.89
N ASN A 24 4.45 -9.28 -1.92
CA ASN A 24 5.18 -10.54 -2.04
C ASN A 24 6.19 -10.73 -0.90
N LEU A 25 6.96 -9.69 -0.56
CA LEU A 25 7.92 -9.73 0.54
C LEU A 25 7.23 -10.00 1.89
N LEU A 26 6.07 -9.38 2.12
CA LEU A 26 5.29 -9.60 3.35
C LEU A 26 4.86 -11.06 3.50
N VAL A 27 4.34 -11.67 2.44
CA VAL A 27 3.92 -13.09 2.50
C VAL A 27 5.11 -14.06 2.53
N GLU A 28 6.25 -13.69 1.96
CA GLU A 28 7.48 -14.48 2.01
C GLU A 28 8.09 -14.48 3.42
N VAL A 29 8.13 -13.32 4.07
CA VAL A 29 8.78 -13.17 5.39
C VAL A 29 7.87 -13.59 6.55
N HIS A 30 6.55 -13.46 6.40
CA HIS A 30 5.57 -13.81 7.43
C HIS A 30 4.82 -15.07 7.04
N SER A 31 5.43 -16.25 7.23
CA SER A 31 4.86 -17.55 6.82
C SER A 31 3.51 -17.91 7.48
N ASP A 32 3.15 -17.23 8.57
CA ASP A 32 1.93 -17.42 9.35
C ASP A 32 0.84 -16.36 9.05
N PHE A 33 1.03 -15.55 8.00
CA PHE A 33 0.03 -14.57 7.58
C PHE A 33 -1.32 -15.25 7.30
N LYS A 34 -2.41 -14.53 7.60
CA LYS A 34 -3.78 -15.00 7.32
C LYS A 34 -4.41 -14.13 6.24
N PRO A 35 -4.75 -14.67 5.06
CA PRO A 35 -5.44 -13.87 4.05
C PRO A 35 -6.86 -13.53 4.51
N ILE A 36 -7.28 -12.29 4.26
CA ILE A 36 -8.64 -11.79 4.53
C ILE A 36 -9.34 -11.46 3.21
N TYR A 37 -8.63 -10.85 2.26
CA TYR A 37 -9.15 -10.53 0.94
C TYR A 37 -8.00 -10.50 -0.10
N PRO A 38 -8.22 -10.94 -1.35
CA PRO A 38 -9.34 -11.78 -1.77
C PRO A 38 -9.23 -13.20 -1.20
N ILE A 39 -10.33 -13.96 -1.24
CA ILE A 39 -10.35 -15.40 -0.95
C ILE A 39 -10.88 -16.10 -2.22
N PRO A 40 -10.10 -16.94 -2.92
CA PRO A 40 -8.74 -17.36 -2.58
C PRO A 40 -7.71 -16.22 -2.68
N PHE A 41 -6.67 -16.31 -1.85
CA PHE A 41 -5.62 -15.30 -1.81
C PHE A 41 -4.83 -15.28 -3.12
N ASN A 42 -4.68 -14.09 -3.69
CA ASN A 42 -3.92 -13.89 -4.92
C ASN A 42 -3.43 -12.45 -5.03
N ILE A 43 -2.17 -12.28 -5.44
CA ILE A 43 -1.59 -10.98 -5.77
C ILE A 43 -1.50 -10.91 -7.29
N LEU A 44 -2.33 -10.06 -7.92
CA LEU A 44 -2.40 -9.96 -9.37
C LEU A 44 -1.08 -9.43 -9.94
N LYS A 45 -0.54 -10.12 -10.96
CA LYS A 45 0.80 -9.87 -11.52
C LYS A 45 0.87 -8.65 -12.44
N GLU A 46 -0.18 -8.39 -13.21
CA GLU A 46 -0.12 -7.42 -14.33
C GLU A 46 -1.04 -6.21 -14.15
N THR A 47 -2.07 -6.33 -13.31
CA THR A 47 -3.06 -5.28 -13.10
C THR A 47 -2.91 -4.67 -11.71
N ASP A 48 -3.64 -3.59 -11.47
CA ASP A 48 -3.85 -3.15 -10.10
C ASP A 48 -4.58 -4.22 -9.28
N PHE A 49 -4.36 -4.18 -7.96
CA PHE A 49 -4.88 -5.15 -7.01
C PHE A 49 -5.20 -4.48 -5.68
N SER A 50 -6.09 -5.14 -4.93
CA SER A 50 -6.38 -4.84 -3.55
C SER A 50 -6.29 -6.13 -2.76
N ILE A 51 -5.51 -6.15 -1.67
CA ILE A 51 -5.43 -7.29 -0.76
C ILE A 51 -5.55 -6.83 0.68
N VAL A 52 -6.03 -7.73 1.52
CA VAL A 52 -6.04 -7.60 2.97
C VAL A 52 -5.52 -8.89 3.57
N LEU A 53 -4.60 -8.75 4.51
CA LEU A 53 -4.00 -9.86 5.24
C LEU A 53 -3.78 -9.48 6.70
N LYS A 54 -3.82 -10.48 7.58
CA LYS A 54 -3.42 -10.33 8.99
C LYS A 54 -2.00 -10.86 9.14
N ILE A 55 -1.11 -10.02 9.66
CA ILE A 55 0.26 -10.37 10.07
C ILE A 55 0.33 -10.10 11.57
N ASP A 56 0.73 -11.10 12.35
CA ASP A 56 0.70 -11.03 13.81
C ASP A 56 -0.70 -10.57 14.28
N GLU A 57 -0.78 -9.45 15.00
CA GLU A 57 -2.04 -8.84 15.45
C GLU A 57 -2.47 -7.60 14.64
N LYS A 58 -1.87 -7.40 13.46
CA LYS A 58 -2.13 -6.25 12.58
C LYS A 58 -2.86 -6.66 11.31
N ILE A 59 -3.91 -5.91 10.98
CA ILE A 59 -4.57 -6.04 9.68
C ILE A 59 -3.94 -5.04 8.71
N VAL A 60 -3.36 -5.57 7.63
CA VAL A 60 -2.66 -4.80 6.60
C VAL A 60 -3.47 -4.85 5.30
N GLY A 61 -3.89 -3.68 4.82
CA GLY A 61 -4.50 -3.49 3.51
C GLY A 61 -3.50 -2.93 2.52
N ILE A 62 -3.50 -3.43 1.28
CA ILE A 62 -2.67 -2.90 0.18
C ILE A 62 -3.58 -2.58 -1.00
N GLU A 63 -3.56 -1.33 -1.45
CA GLU A 63 -4.37 -0.83 -2.57
C GLU A 63 -3.47 -0.20 -3.65
N SER A 64 -3.31 -0.88 -4.78
CA SER A 64 -2.37 -0.41 -5.79
C SER A 64 -2.95 0.62 -6.77
N GLN A 65 -4.28 0.69 -6.95
CA GLN A 65 -4.90 1.58 -7.94
C GLN A 65 -4.99 3.02 -7.42
N GLY A 66 -4.02 3.84 -7.83
CA GLY A 66 -3.85 5.22 -7.36
C GLY A 66 -4.21 6.33 -8.35
N ASP A 67 -4.97 6.01 -9.39
CA ASP A 67 -5.33 6.95 -10.46
C ASP A 67 -6.60 7.76 -10.16
N PRO A 68 -6.68 9.05 -10.59
CA PRO A 68 -7.87 9.87 -10.43
C PRO A 68 -9.10 9.25 -11.13
N GLY A 69 -10.30 9.56 -10.65
CA GLY A 69 -11.54 9.03 -11.22
C GLY A 69 -11.77 7.54 -11.01
N THR A 70 -10.93 6.87 -10.22
CA THR A 70 -11.07 5.43 -9.95
C THR A 70 -11.82 5.13 -8.66
N ASN A 71 -12.31 6.11 -7.90
CA ASN A 71 -12.94 5.91 -6.57
C ASN A 71 -11.96 5.39 -5.49
N LEU A 72 -10.70 5.84 -5.50
CA LEU A 72 -9.71 5.49 -4.47
C LEU A 72 -10.25 5.75 -3.06
N LYS A 73 -10.98 6.86 -2.84
CA LYS A 73 -11.55 7.20 -1.53
C LYS A 73 -12.42 6.06 -0.98
N THR A 74 -13.34 5.53 -1.79
CA THR A 74 -14.24 4.45 -1.40
C THR A 74 -13.49 3.16 -1.09
N ARG A 75 -12.49 2.80 -1.89
CA ARG A 75 -11.65 1.61 -1.60
C ARG A 75 -10.92 1.76 -0.27
N LEU A 76 -10.37 2.94 0.03
CA LEU A 76 -9.73 3.20 1.33
C LEU A 76 -10.74 3.17 2.48
N GLU A 77 -11.96 3.68 2.29
CA GLU A 77 -13.05 3.56 3.28
C GLU A 77 -13.39 2.09 3.55
N THR A 78 -13.50 1.25 2.52
CA THR A 78 -13.72 -0.20 2.68
C THR A 78 -12.58 -0.87 3.47
N LEU A 79 -11.30 -0.56 3.17
CA LEU A 79 -10.16 -1.07 3.96
C LEU A 79 -10.25 -0.70 5.45
N ILE A 80 -10.76 0.50 5.75
CA ILE A 80 -10.84 1.01 7.13
C ILE A 80 -12.06 0.46 7.86
N LEU A 81 -13.24 0.53 7.23
CA LEU A 81 -14.53 0.31 7.88
C LEU A 81 -14.96 -1.15 7.86
N GLU A 82 -14.72 -1.84 6.75
CA GLU A 82 -15.13 -3.23 6.59
C GLU A 82 -14.04 -4.17 7.10
N TYR A 83 -12.80 -3.93 6.69
CA TYR A 83 -11.68 -4.80 7.04
C TYR A 83 -10.93 -4.38 8.30
N ASN A 84 -11.26 -3.23 8.89
CA ASN A 84 -10.65 -2.74 10.13
C ASN A 84 -9.11 -2.62 10.07
N CYS A 85 -8.54 -2.28 8.90
CA CYS A 85 -7.09 -2.20 8.74
C CYS A 85 -6.42 -1.30 9.79
N ASP A 86 -5.27 -1.75 10.30
CA ASP A 86 -4.36 -0.99 11.15
C ASP A 86 -3.32 -0.24 10.32
N LEU A 87 -2.88 -0.88 9.24
CA LEU A 87 -1.93 -0.36 8.28
C LEU A 87 -2.53 -0.43 6.88
N ILE A 88 -2.44 0.66 6.12
CA ILE A 88 -2.81 0.69 4.72
C ILE A 88 -1.61 1.13 3.90
N ILE A 89 -1.22 0.35 2.90
CA ILE A 89 -0.29 0.77 1.86
C ILE A 89 -1.11 1.12 0.63
N CYS A 90 -0.99 2.34 0.12
CA CYS A 90 -1.69 2.72 -1.09
C CYS A 90 -0.80 3.51 -2.06
N THR A 91 -1.14 3.47 -3.34
CA THR A 91 -0.50 4.34 -4.32
C THR A 91 -1.37 5.54 -4.66
N CYS A 92 -0.73 6.65 -5.08
CA CYS A 92 -1.45 7.82 -5.58
C CYS A 92 -0.61 8.63 -6.58
N ARG A 93 -1.25 9.57 -7.26
CA ARG A 93 -0.56 10.60 -8.04
C ARG A 93 0.15 11.57 -7.10
N SER A 94 1.12 12.33 -7.61
CA SER A 94 1.87 13.30 -6.79
C SER A 94 1.03 14.52 -6.38
N ARG A 95 -0.07 14.79 -7.09
CA ARG A 95 -1.00 15.90 -6.87
C ARG A 95 -2.41 15.52 -7.33
N GLY A 96 -3.40 16.31 -6.94
CA GLY A 96 -4.78 16.19 -7.43
C GLY A 96 -5.68 15.36 -6.52
N GLU A 97 -6.69 14.74 -7.13
CA GLU A 97 -7.78 14.04 -6.44
C GLU A 97 -7.27 12.97 -5.47
N THR A 98 -6.38 12.07 -5.91
CA THR A 98 -6.01 10.88 -5.11
C THR A 98 -5.23 11.23 -3.84
N VAL A 99 -4.36 12.24 -3.88
CA VAL A 99 -3.68 12.79 -2.68
C VAL A 99 -4.68 13.42 -1.72
N ARG A 100 -5.66 14.18 -2.25
CA ARG A 100 -6.72 14.80 -1.43
C ARG A 100 -7.60 13.75 -0.79
N SER A 101 -7.96 12.69 -1.51
CA SER A 101 -8.74 11.56 -1.00
C SER A 101 -8.03 10.87 0.16
N ILE A 102 -6.74 10.55 0.03
CA ILE A 102 -5.95 9.95 1.13
C ILE A 102 -5.92 10.88 2.34
N SER A 103 -5.64 12.18 2.13
CA SER A 103 -5.58 13.16 3.22
C SER A 103 -6.93 13.30 3.94
N ALA A 104 -8.03 13.35 3.19
CA ALA A 104 -9.37 13.44 3.74
C ALA A 104 -9.73 12.20 4.58
N ILE A 105 -9.45 11.00 4.07
CA ILE A 105 -9.69 9.73 4.77
C ILE A 105 -8.84 9.60 6.02
N ALA A 106 -7.55 9.93 5.93
CA ALA A 106 -6.65 9.88 7.08
C ALA A 106 -7.14 10.80 8.21
N ASN A 107 -7.55 12.03 7.87
CA ASN A 107 -8.08 12.99 8.83
C ASN A 107 -9.41 12.55 9.45
N LEU A 108 -10.30 11.97 8.64
CA LEU A 108 -11.61 11.50 9.05
C LEU A 108 -11.50 10.33 10.04
N HIS A 109 -10.64 9.34 9.73
CA HIS A 109 -10.51 8.11 10.52
C HIS A 109 -9.31 8.11 11.48
N LYS A 110 -8.65 9.26 11.66
CA LYS A 110 -7.50 9.46 12.58
C LYS A 110 -6.32 8.54 12.29
N PHE A 111 -6.03 8.32 11.02
CA PHE A 111 -4.79 7.68 10.61
C PHE A 111 -3.67 8.72 10.52
N GLN A 112 -2.48 8.33 10.95
CA GLN A 112 -1.25 8.99 10.53
C GLN A 112 -1.00 8.69 9.05
N THR A 113 -0.50 9.66 8.29
CA THR A 113 -0.02 9.41 6.92
C THR A 113 1.49 9.55 6.83
N ILE A 114 2.15 8.50 6.38
CA ILE A 114 3.54 8.53 5.93
C ILE A 114 3.52 8.67 4.41
N TRP A 115 4.02 9.80 3.92
CA TRP A 115 4.15 10.05 2.49
C TRP A 115 5.51 9.57 2.01
N ASP A 116 5.52 8.62 1.07
CA ASP A 116 6.72 8.15 0.40
C ASP A 116 6.59 8.35 -1.12
N SER A 117 7.67 8.25 -1.88
CA SER A 117 7.71 8.24 -3.33
C SER A 117 8.53 7.07 -3.84
N THR A 118 8.37 6.77 -5.13
CA THR A 118 9.30 5.88 -5.80
C THR A 118 10.68 6.54 -5.88
N TYR A 119 11.73 5.75 -6.07
CA TYR A 119 13.03 6.32 -6.43
C TYR A 119 12.97 6.86 -7.86
N GLU A 120 13.43 8.09 -8.05
CA GLU A 120 13.55 8.69 -9.38
C GLU A 120 14.91 8.33 -9.97
N SER A 121 14.89 7.38 -10.90
CA SER A 121 16.08 6.91 -11.60
C SER A 121 15.77 6.67 -13.08
N LYS A 122 16.81 6.81 -13.91
CA LYS A 122 16.79 6.47 -15.33
C LYS A 122 17.23 5.01 -15.60
N ILE A 123 17.62 4.28 -14.56
CA ILE A 123 18.24 2.95 -14.65
C ILE A 123 17.31 1.91 -14.02
N CYS A 124 17.34 0.69 -14.56
CA CYS A 124 16.77 -0.58 -14.04
C CYS A 124 15.59 -0.42 -13.06
N HIS A 125 14.37 -0.34 -13.60
CA HIS A 125 13.17 -0.20 -12.78
C HIS A 125 12.96 -1.37 -11.80
N GLU A 126 13.39 -2.58 -12.17
CA GLU A 126 13.11 -3.79 -11.40
C GLU A 126 13.85 -3.82 -10.06
N GLU A 127 15.18 -3.72 -10.08
CA GLU A 127 16.01 -3.75 -8.86
C GLU A 127 15.71 -2.56 -7.94
N ILE A 128 15.46 -1.39 -8.51
CA ILE A 128 15.14 -0.19 -7.75
C ILE A 128 13.77 -0.32 -7.07
N ASN A 129 12.76 -0.88 -7.76
CA ASN A 129 11.46 -1.13 -7.15
C ASN A 129 11.56 -2.20 -6.05
N LYS A 130 12.43 -3.20 -6.22
CA LYS A 130 12.70 -4.22 -5.20
C LYS A 130 13.32 -3.59 -3.95
N LEU A 131 14.41 -2.85 -4.11
CA LEU A 131 15.08 -2.15 -3.01
C LEU A 131 14.12 -1.19 -2.29
N LYS A 132 13.26 -0.50 -3.05
CA LYS A 132 12.25 0.37 -2.46
C LYS A 132 11.23 -0.38 -1.61
N ALA A 133 10.78 -1.56 -2.06
CA ALA A 133 9.89 -2.41 -1.27
C ALA A 133 10.57 -2.90 0.01
N GLU A 134 11.85 -3.30 -0.07
CA GLU A 134 12.64 -3.70 1.10
C GLU A 134 12.79 -2.56 2.13
N HIS A 135 13.05 -1.32 1.67
CA HIS A 135 13.11 -0.16 2.55
C HIS A 135 11.76 0.20 3.18
N LEU A 136 10.65 0.04 2.44
CA LEU A 136 9.30 0.19 3.01
C LEU A 136 9.03 -0.86 4.08
N TYR A 137 9.47 -2.09 3.86
CA TYR A 137 9.37 -3.15 4.85
C TYR A 137 10.21 -2.86 6.11
N ASP A 138 11.45 -2.40 5.95
CA ASP A 138 12.30 -1.99 7.08
C ASP A 138 11.67 -0.81 7.87
N LEU A 139 11.09 0.16 7.18
CA LEU A 139 10.32 1.24 7.79
C LEU A 139 9.15 0.69 8.63
N MET A 140 8.37 -0.24 8.07
CA MET A 140 7.25 -0.88 8.77
C MET A 140 7.71 -1.58 10.05
N LYS A 141 8.82 -2.33 10.00
CA LYS A 141 9.39 -3.02 11.16
C LYS A 141 9.89 -2.04 12.21
N LYS A 142 10.68 -1.04 11.83
CA LYS A 142 11.25 -0.05 12.76
C LYS A 142 10.19 0.75 13.49
N LEU A 143 9.08 1.02 12.82
CA LEU A 143 7.93 1.72 13.38
C LEU A 143 6.89 0.79 14.03
N LYS A 144 7.12 -0.53 14.05
CA LYS A 144 6.23 -1.55 14.64
C LYS A 144 4.81 -1.48 14.06
N LEU A 145 4.70 -1.33 12.74
CA LEU A 145 3.43 -1.23 12.02
C LEU A 145 2.84 -2.59 11.61
N THR A 146 3.68 -3.62 11.60
CA THR A 146 3.36 -5.04 11.44
C THR A 146 3.95 -5.80 12.61
#